data_AF-A0A165KM94-F1
#
_entry.id   AF-A0A165KM94-F1
#
_cell.length_a   1.000
_cell.length_b   1.000
_cell.length_c   1.000
_cell.angle_alpha   90.00
_cell.angle_beta   90.00
_cell.angle_gamma   90.00
#
_symmetry.space_group_name_H-M   'P 1'
#
loop_
_entity.id
_entity.type
_entity.pdbx_description
1 polymer ?
#
loop_
_entity_poly.entity_id
_entity_poly.type
_entity_poly.pdbx_seq_one_letter_code
_entity_poly.pdbx_strand_id
1 'polypeptide(L)'
;CWLVNLSGKKDGFMPIDRGMEAAIKDIKVTHRAQGPSVDWKYLKKLHPTIPVIRAISEHIEDQFGTTWTKYKKHTNSPDKAGIRRLQAAYLAPLGIFSRQPGRQLRPGNIFNNFTYDALQRLGKTMGRWLDNRTFVRSKAEEFDTLIQQNTSAPMNVD
;
A
#
# COMPACT_ATOMS: atom_id res chain seq x y z
N CYS A 1 -14.45 8.32 -17.68
CA CYS A 1 -13.44 7.27 -17.40
C CYS A 1 -13.66 6.14 -18.39
N TRP A 2 -12.64 5.65 -19.10
CA TRP A 2 -12.81 4.62 -20.12
C TRP A 2 -12.90 3.25 -19.44
N LEU A 3 -13.90 2.46 -19.82
CA LEU A 3 -14.11 1.10 -19.32
C LEU A 3 -13.73 0.11 -20.41
N VAL A 4 -12.97 -0.92 -20.04
CA VAL A 4 -12.57 -2.02 -20.91
C VAL A 4 -13.10 -3.34 -20.35
N ASN A 5 -13.44 -4.28 -21.23
CA ASN A 5 -13.89 -5.61 -20.86
C ASN A 5 -13.01 -6.65 -21.53
N LEU A 6 -12.06 -7.19 -20.77
CA LEU A 6 -11.13 -8.22 -21.24
C LEU A 6 -11.75 -9.63 -21.18
N SER A 7 -12.86 -9.80 -20.46
CA SER A 7 -13.48 -11.11 -20.20
C SER A 7 -14.64 -11.45 -21.13
N GLY A 8 -15.19 -10.45 -21.84
CA GLY A 8 -16.42 -10.58 -22.62
C GLY A 8 -17.71 -10.75 -21.80
N LYS A 9 -17.64 -10.81 -20.47
CA LYS A 9 -18.80 -10.98 -19.59
C LYS A 9 -19.52 -9.66 -19.33
N LYS A 10 -20.83 -9.69 -19.16
CA LYS A 10 -21.68 -8.50 -18.94
C LYS A 10 -21.20 -7.63 -17.76
N ASP A 11 -20.67 -8.23 -16.69
CA ASP A 11 -20.20 -7.53 -15.49
C ASP A 11 -18.66 -7.41 -15.43
N GLY A 12 -17.97 -7.70 -16.53
CA GLY A 12 -16.50 -7.74 -16.60
C GLY A 12 -15.84 -6.40 -16.90
N PHE A 13 -16.56 -5.28 -16.81
CA PHE A 13 -16.02 -3.96 -17.11
C PHE A 13 -15.09 -3.48 -16.00
N MET A 14 -13.90 -3.04 -16.38
CA MET A 14 -12.92 -2.46 -15.47
C MET A 14 -12.39 -1.13 -16.01
N PRO A 15 -11.96 -0.19 -15.14
CA PRO A 15 -11.26 1.02 -15.57
C PRO A 15 -10.01 0.68 -16.38
N ILE A 16 -9.76 1.44 -17.45
CA ILE A 16 -8.60 1.27 -18.35
C ILE A 16 -7.26 1.18 -17.59
N ASP A 17 -7.09 2.01 -16.56
CA ASP A 17 -5.89 2.05 -15.72
C ASP A 17 -5.61 0.71 -15.05
N ARG A 18 -6.63 0.10 -14.45
CA ARG A 18 -6.52 -1.24 -13.85
C ARG A 18 -6.23 -2.32 -14.90
N GLY A 19 -6.75 -2.17 -16.12
CA GLY A 19 -6.45 -3.09 -17.23
C GLY A 19 -4.99 -3.00 -17.66
N MET A 20 -4.45 -1.79 -17.77
CA MET A 20 -3.04 -1.55 -18.07
C MET A 20 -2.13 -2.06 -16.93
N GLU A 21 -2.51 -1.81 -15.69
CA GLU A 21 -1.74 -2.26 -14.53
C GLU A 21 -1.69 -3.80 -14.45
N ALA A 22 -2.82 -4.47 -14.71
CA ALA A 22 -2.86 -5.93 -14.79
C ALA A 22 -1.97 -6.48 -15.90
N ALA A 23 -1.96 -5.86 -17.09
CA ALA A 23 -1.12 -6.29 -18.21
C ALA A 23 0.38 -6.06 -17.95
N ILE A 24 0.75 -4.99 -17.23
CA ILE A 24 2.14 -4.64 -16.96
C ILE A 24 2.67 -5.35 -15.68
N LYS A 25 1.78 -5.84 -14.81
CA LYS A 25 2.15 -6.55 -13.56
C LYS A 25 3.04 -7.75 -13.82
N ASP A 26 2.76 -8.55 -14.85
CA ASP A 26 3.55 -9.75 -15.14
C ASP A 26 4.98 -9.42 -15.56
N ILE A 27 5.16 -8.29 -16.25
CA ILE A 27 6.47 -7.78 -16.67
C ILE A 27 7.21 -7.17 -15.46
N LYS A 28 6.50 -6.43 -14.59
CA LYS A 28 7.10 -5.72 -13.44
C LYS A 28 7.41 -6.61 -12.25
N VAL A 29 6.58 -7.62 -11.99
CA VAL A 29 6.56 -8.37 -10.72
C VAL A 29 6.80 -9.85 -10.92
N THR A 30 6.10 -10.49 -11.86
CA THR A 30 6.05 -11.96 -11.98
C THR A 30 7.29 -12.55 -12.67
N HIS A 31 7.77 -11.91 -13.74
CA HIS A 31 8.90 -12.41 -14.55
C HIS A 31 10.19 -11.59 -14.38
N ARG A 32 10.30 -10.86 -13.27
CA ARG A 32 11.51 -10.09 -12.96
C ARG A 32 12.68 -11.03 -12.64
N ALA A 33 13.76 -10.97 -13.41
CA ALA A 33 14.97 -11.73 -13.12
C ALA A 33 15.86 -11.08 -12.04
N GLN A 34 15.73 -9.76 -11.84
CA GLN A 34 16.40 -9.00 -10.77
C GLN A 34 15.45 -7.96 -10.15
N GLY A 35 15.77 -7.50 -8.93
CA GLY A 35 15.00 -6.53 -8.16
C GLY A 35 14.92 -5.13 -8.80
N PRO A 36 14.45 -4.11 -8.06
CA PRO A 36 14.37 -2.75 -8.59
C PRO A 36 15.78 -2.30 -9.02
N SER A 37 15.92 -1.87 -10.29
CA SER A 37 17.17 -1.48 -11.01
C SER A 37 17.69 -2.44 -12.10
N VAL A 38 16.80 -3.06 -12.89
CA VAL A 38 17.22 -3.81 -14.10
C VAL A 38 17.65 -2.85 -15.22
N ASP A 39 18.79 -3.13 -15.85
CA ASP A 39 19.26 -2.42 -17.05
C ASP A 39 18.26 -2.57 -18.21
N TRP A 40 17.95 -1.46 -18.88
CA TRP A 40 17.04 -1.40 -20.02
C TRP A 40 17.47 -2.31 -21.17
N LYS A 41 18.79 -2.51 -21.35
CA LYS A 41 19.32 -3.47 -22.35
C LYS A 41 18.90 -4.90 -22.03
N TYR A 42 18.92 -5.27 -20.75
CA TYR A 42 18.50 -6.59 -20.30
C TYR A 42 16.99 -6.77 -20.44
N LEU A 43 16.19 -5.76 -20.07
CA LEU A 43 14.74 -5.78 -20.26
C LEU A 43 14.36 -6.00 -21.73
N LYS A 44 15.05 -5.31 -22.66
CA LYS A 44 14.81 -5.44 -24.11
C LYS A 44 15.12 -6.85 -24.63
N LYS A 45 16.12 -7.53 -24.04
CA LYS A 45 16.46 -8.92 -24.37
C LYS A 45 15.42 -9.90 -23.80
N LEU A 46 14.91 -9.64 -22.61
CA LEU A 46 13.99 -10.54 -21.89
C LEU A 46 12.54 -10.43 -22.39
N HIS A 47 12.08 -9.23 -22.77
CA HIS A 47 10.72 -8.96 -23.22
C HIS A 47 10.19 -9.93 -24.31
N PRO A 48 10.92 -10.22 -25.41
CA PRO A 48 10.43 -11.16 -26.43
C PRO A 48 10.31 -12.60 -25.94
N THR A 49 11.00 -12.97 -24.85
CA THR A 49 10.99 -14.33 -24.28
C THR A 49 9.87 -14.53 -23.25
N ILE A 50 9.31 -13.46 -22.69
CA ILE A 50 8.22 -13.52 -21.69
C ILE A 50 7.03 -14.40 -22.15
N PRO A 51 6.52 -14.31 -23.39
CA PRO A 51 5.40 -15.15 -23.82
C PRO A 51 5.71 -16.65 -23.76
N VAL A 52 6.96 -17.03 -24.07
CA VAL A 52 7.42 -18.43 -24.04
C VAL A 52 7.54 -18.91 -22.59
N ILE A 53 8.11 -18.08 -21.71
CA ILE A 53 8.19 -18.38 -20.27
C ILE A 53 6.79 -18.60 -19.70
N ARG A 54 5.84 -17.73 -20.06
CA ARG A 54 4.44 -17.85 -19.64
C ARG A 54 3.80 -19.15 -20.12
N ALA A 55 3.97 -19.49 -21.41
CA ALA A 55 3.43 -20.73 -21.97
C ALA A 55 4.01 -21.98 -21.30
N ILE A 56 5.32 -21.97 -20.98
CA ILE A 56 5.97 -23.07 -20.24
C ILE A 56 5.42 -23.15 -18.81
N SER A 57 5.29 -22.02 -18.11
CA SER A 57 4.70 -21.99 -16.76
C SER A 57 3.27 -22.52 -16.77
N GLU A 58 2.43 -22.07 -17.70
CA GLU A 58 1.05 -22.56 -17.86
C GLU A 58 1.01 -24.06 -18.16
N HIS A 59 1.91 -24.56 -19.02
CA HIS A 59 2.00 -25.98 -19.33
C HIS A 59 2.41 -26.82 -18.11
N ILE A 60 3.42 -26.37 -17.36
CA ILE A 60 3.85 -27.02 -16.11
C ILE A 60 2.68 -27.01 -15.12
N GLU A 61 2.00 -25.89 -14.94
CA GLU A 61 0.84 -25.79 -14.06
C GLU A 61 -0.31 -26.73 -14.45
N ASP A 62 -0.53 -26.93 -15.75
CA ASP A 62 -1.53 -27.86 -16.25
C ASP A 62 -1.15 -29.31 -15.96
N GLN A 63 0.10 -29.69 -16.25
CA GLN A 63 0.62 -31.04 -16.00
C GLN A 63 0.67 -31.40 -14.51
N PHE A 64 1.00 -30.44 -13.63
CA PHE A 64 1.01 -30.62 -12.17
C PHE A 64 -0.31 -30.18 -11.50
N GLY A 65 -1.34 -29.85 -12.30
CA GLY A 65 -2.59 -29.22 -11.86
C GLY A 65 -3.43 -30.06 -10.90
N THR A 66 -3.25 -31.38 -10.85
CA THR A 66 -3.88 -32.25 -9.84
C THR A 66 -3.38 -31.98 -8.42
N THR A 67 -2.14 -31.52 -8.23
CA THR A 67 -1.62 -31.14 -6.90
C THR A 67 -2.02 -29.71 -6.53
N TRP A 68 -2.05 -28.80 -7.51
CA TRP A 68 -2.38 -27.37 -7.29
C TRP A 68 -3.87 -27.03 -7.28
N THR A 69 -4.73 -27.89 -7.81
CA THR A 69 -6.20 -27.73 -7.71
C THR A 69 -6.69 -27.68 -6.26
N LYS A 70 -5.96 -28.27 -5.31
CA LYS A 70 -6.21 -28.15 -3.86
C LYS A 70 -6.12 -26.70 -3.37
N TYR A 71 -5.28 -25.87 -4.02
CA TYR A 71 -5.07 -24.46 -3.68
C TYR A 71 -5.87 -23.49 -4.57
N LYS A 72 -6.41 -23.95 -5.72
CA LYS A 72 -7.29 -23.15 -6.59
C LYS A 72 -8.68 -22.89 -5.98
N LYS A 73 -9.12 -23.75 -5.04
CA LYS A 73 -10.34 -23.52 -4.26
C LYS A 73 -9.93 -22.81 -2.97
N HIS A 74 -10.45 -21.59 -2.75
CA HIS A 74 -10.53 -21.01 -1.41
C HIS A 74 -11.47 -21.90 -0.58
N THR A 75 -10.96 -23.04 -0.15
CA THR A 75 -11.69 -23.96 0.72
C THR A 75 -11.82 -23.27 2.07
N ASN A 76 -13.01 -23.36 2.67
CA ASN A 76 -13.21 -22.84 4.02
C ASN A 76 -12.11 -23.39 4.94
N SER A 77 -11.46 -22.51 5.70
CA SER A 77 -10.43 -22.94 6.64
C SER A 77 -11.02 -23.99 7.59
N PRO A 78 -10.34 -25.12 7.79
CA PRO A 78 -10.79 -26.13 8.74
C PRO A 78 -10.76 -25.60 10.18
N ASP A 79 -9.92 -24.61 10.48
CA ASP A 79 -9.79 -24.00 11.80
C ASP A 79 -10.87 -22.93 12.04
N LYS A 80 -12.09 -23.40 12.23
CA LYS A 80 -13.22 -22.55 12.63
C LYS A 80 -13.02 -21.96 14.04
N ALA A 81 -12.23 -22.59 14.89
CA ALA A 81 -11.99 -22.13 16.26
C ALA A 81 -11.07 -20.88 16.26
N GLY A 82 -10.00 -20.90 15.47
CA GLY A 82 -9.14 -19.74 15.24
C GLY A 82 -9.89 -18.58 14.61
N ILE A 83 -10.74 -18.85 13.60
CA ILE A 83 -11.59 -17.81 13.00
C ILE A 83 -12.52 -17.19 14.04
N ARG A 84 -13.17 -18.00 14.89
CA ARG A 84 -14.03 -17.48 15.97
C ARG A 84 -13.25 -16.65 16.99
N ARG A 85 -12.03 -17.06 17.33
CA ARG A 85 -11.15 -16.26 18.21
C ARG A 85 -10.81 -14.92 17.58
N LEU A 86 -10.47 -14.89 16.29
CA LEU A 86 -10.21 -13.64 15.58
C LEU A 86 -11.47 -12.76 15.51
N GLN A 87 -12.63 -13.33 15.24
CA GLN A 87 -13.90 -12.61 15.26
C GLN A 87 -14.20 -12.05 16.65
N ALA A 88 -14.01 -12.84 17.71
CA ALA A 88 -14.20 -12.38 19.08
C ALA A 88 -13.20 -11.28 19.45
N ALA A 89 -11.92 -11.43 19.11
CA ALA A 89 -10.89 -10.42 19.34
C ALA A 89 -11.12 -9.14 18.52
N TYR A 90 -11.71 -9.25 17.34
CA TYR A 90 -12.04 -8.10 16.50
C TYR A 90 -13.28 -7.35 17.00
N LEU A 91 -14.30 -8.08 17.47
CA LEU A 91 -15.58 -7.50 17.90
C LEU A 91 -15.58 -7.02 19.37
N ALA A 92 -14.88 -7.72 20.28
CA ALA A 92 -15.00 -7.49 21.72
C ALA A 92 -14.32 -6.21 22.27
N PRO A 93 -13.10 -5.81 21.84
CA PRO A 93 -12.36 -4.74 22.51
C PRO A 93 -12.41 -3.37 21.83
N LEU A 94 -12.67 -3.32 20.52
CA LEU A 94 -12.34 -2.13 19.74
C LEU A 94 -13.51 -1.17 19.52
N GLY A 95 -14.76 -1.59 19.75
CA GLY A 95 -15.93 -0.72 19.59
C GLY A 95 -16.08 -0.08 18.19
N ILE A 96 -15.29 -0.52 17.20
CA ILE A 96 -15.17 0.08 15.86
C ILE A 96 -16.52 0.18 15.16
N PHE A 97 -17.40 -0.80 15.39
CA PHE A 97 -18.74 -0.86 14.80
C PHE A 97 -19.85 -0.38 15.74
N SER A 98 -19.50 -0.02 16.99
CA SER A 98 -20.46 0.60 17.88
C SER A 98 -20.58 2.07 17.50
N ARG A 99 -21.80 2.52 17.20
CA ARG A 99 -22.07 3.94 16.96
C ARG A 99 -21.92 4.68 18.28
N GLN A 100 -20.73 5.21 18.54
CA GLN A 100 -20.51 6.14 19.62
C GLN A 100 -21.22 7.46 19.26
N PRO A 101 -22.06 8.02 20.15
CA PRO A 101 -22.58 9.36 19.93
C PRO A 101 -21.39 10.31 19.73
N GLY A 102 -21.46 11.15 18.69
CA GLY A 102 -20.38 12.06 18.35
C GLY A 102 -19.96 12.93 19.53
N ARG A 103 -18.76 13.51 19.46
CA ARG A 103 -18.22 14.38 20.52
C ARG A 103 -19.25 15.43 20.94
N GLN A 104 -19.80 15.30 22.14
CA GLN A 104 -20.64 16.33 22.71
C GLN A 104 -19.77 17.54 23.05
N LEU A 105 -20.12 18.70 22.51
CA LEU A 105 -19.42 19.94 22.83
C LEU A 105 -19.67 20.26 24.31
N ARG A 106 -18.58 20.38 25.08
CA ARG A 106 -18.66 20.92 26.44
C ARG A 106 -19.23 22.34 26.37
N PRO A 107 -19.97 22.82 27.39
CA PRO A 107 -20.62 24.13 27.37
C PRO A 107 -19.68 25.31 27.00
N GLY A 108 -18.40 25.24 27.37
CA GLY A 108 -17.40 26.26 27.04
C GLY A 108 -16.81 26.21 25.62
N ASN A 109 -17.22 25.24 24.80
CA ASN A 109 -16.86 25.07 23.39
C ASN A 109 -18.05 25.33 22.45
N ILE A 110 -19.18 25.75 23.00
CA ILE A 110 -20.33 26.21 22.23
C ILE A 110 -20.11 27.71 22.00
N PHE A 111 -20.06 28.11 20.75
CA PHE A 111 -19.83 29.49 20.35
C PHE A 111 -21.04 30.01 19.60
N ASN A 112 -21.43 31.26 19.88
CA ASN A 112 -22.57 31.88 19.21
C ASN A 112 -22.20 32.26 17.76
N ASN A 113 -20.96 32.71 17.55
CA ASN A 113 -20.40 32.88 16.21
C ASN A 113 -19.07 32.14 16.09
N PHE A 114 -19.11 30.99 15.41
CA PHE A 114 -17.95 30.13 15.22
C PHE A 114 -16.76 30.87 14.57
N THR A 115 -17.01 31.76 13.60
CA THR A 115 -15.92 32.39 12.84
C THR A 115 -15.16 33.43 13.67
N TYR A 116 -15.88 34.32 14.34
CA TYR A 116 -15.28 35.40 15.12
C TYR A 116 -14.65 34.88 16.42
N ASP A 117 -15.38 34.06 17.18
CA ASP A 117 -14.94 33.59 18.49
C ASP A 117 -13.79 32.57 18.38
N ALA A 118 -13.80 31.73 17.33
CA ALA A 118 -12.70 30.78 17.11
C ALA A 118 -11.41 31.50 16.69
N LEU A 119 -11.48 32.54 15.85
CA LEU A 119 -10.30 33.27 15.40
C LEU A 119 -9.57 33.94 16.57
N GLN A 120 -10.31 34.52 17.52
CA GLN A 120 -9.72 35.09 18.73
C GLN A 120 -9.00 34.05 19.60
N ARG A 121 -9.56 32.83 19.72
CA ARG A 121 -8.92 31.74 20.47
C ARG A 121 -7.76 31.09 19.73
N LEU A 122 -7.79 31.09 18.40
CA LEU A 122 -6.73 30.57 17.55
C LEU A 122 -5.44 31.36 17.75
N GLY A 123 -5.52 32.71 17.82
CA GLY A 123 -4.37 33.56 18.10
C GLY A 123 -3.68 33.21 19.42
N LYS A 124 -4.46 33.02 20.49
CA LYS A 124 -3.93 32.59 21.81
C LYS A 124 -3.27 31.21 21.76
N THR A 125 -3.87 30.28 21.02
CA THR A 125 -3.33 28.92 20.86
C THR A 125 -2.04 28.93 20.05
N MET A 126 -1.99 29.73 18.99
CA MET A 126 -0.80 29.92 18.16
C MET A 126 0.34 30.56 18.95
N GLY A 127 0.03 31.56 19.79
CA GLY A 127 1.00 32.17 20.71
C GLY A 127 1.59 31.14 21.68
N ARG A 128 0.74 30.37 22.38
CA ARG A 128 1.21 29.29 23.26
C ARG A 128 2.04 28.23 22.51
N TRP A 129 1.70 27.93 21.26
CA TRP A 129 2.47 26.99 20.44
C TRP A 129 3.80 27.59 19.97
N LEU A 130 3.87 28.90 19.73
CA LEU A 130 5.14 29.62 19.53
C LEU A 130 6.01 29.55 20.78
N ASP A 131 5.45 29.86 21.95
CA ASP A 131 6.21 29.97 23.20
C ASP A 131 6.72 28.62 23.71
N ASN A 132 5.93 27.56 23.57
CA ASN A 132 6.29 26.21 24.02
C ASN A 132 7.12 25.42 23.01
N ARG A 133 7.50 26.03 21.87
CA ARG A 133 8.37 25.36 20.90
C ARG A 133 9.81 25.35 21.41
N THR A 134 10.27 24.16 21.79
CA THR A 134 11.64 23.89 22.24
C THR A 134 12.63 23.65 21.09
N PHE A 135 12.15 23.52 19.85
CA PHE A 135 12.99 23.22 18.69
C PHE A 135 12.87 24.32 17.63
N VAL A 136 14.02 24.70 17.05
CA VAL A 136 14.06 25.62 15.91
C VAL A 136 13.42 24.93 14.71
N ARG A 137 12.48 25.61 14.05
CA ARG A 137 11.85 25.10 12.83
C ARG A 137 12.92 24.94 11.76
N SER A 138 13.18 23.69 11.31
CA SER A 138 14.03 23.46 10.14
C SER A 138 13.42 24.16 8.93
N LYS A 139 14.27 24.87 8.19
CA LYS A 139 13.93 25.49 6.90
C LYS A 139 14.33 24.60 5.71
N ALA A 140 14.97 23.46 5.99
CA ALA A 140 15.45 22.52 5.01
C ALA A 140 14.68 21.20 5.13
N GLU A 141 14.46 20.55 4.00
CA GLU A 141 13.98 19.17 3.95
C GLU A 141 15.19 18.25 4.11
N GLU A 142 15.28 17.54 5.23
CA GLU A 142 16.24 16.44 5.39
C GLU A 142 15.65 15.18 4.76
N PHE A 143 16.08 14.88 3.55
CA PHE A 143 15.90 13.56 2.96
C PHE A 143 17.12 12.73 3.34
N ASP A 144 17.01 11.90 4.37
CA ASP A 144 18.03 10.90 4.66
C ASP A 144 18.13 9.94 3.47
N THR A 145 19.03 10.23 2.54
CA THR A 145 19.47 9.25 1.55
C THR A 145 20.35 8.24 2.29
N LEU A 146 19.73 7.17 2.79
CA LEU A 146 20.38 6.00 3.40
C LEU A 146 21.22 5.19 2.39
N ILE A 147 22.06 5.85 1.59
CA ILE A 147 23.01 5.20 0.68
C ILE A 147 24.22 6.14 0.52
N GLN A 148 25.18 6.10 1.45
CA GLN A 148 26.60 6.42 1.22
C GLN A 148 27.45 6.28 2.50
N GLN A 149 27.43 5.10 3.13
CA GLN A 149 28.45 4.72 4.12
C GLN A 149 29.14 3.40 3.75
N ASN A 150 29.57 3.26 2.49
CA ASN A 150 30.40 2.14 2.07
C ASN A 150 31.27 2.49 0.85
N THR A 151 32.14 3.50 0.97
CA THR A 151 33.32 3.60 0.10
C THR A 151 34.27 4.69 0.61
N SER A 152 35.23 4.31 1.45
CA SER A 152 36.63 4.76 1.36
C SER A 152 37.45 4.16 2.51
N ALA A 153 37.89 2.92 2.35
CA ALA A 153 39.14 2.48 2.98
C ALA A 153 40.25 2.75 1.94
N PRO A 154 41.27 3.57 2.24
CA PRO A 154 42.42 3.68 1.37
C PRO A 154 43.25 2.39 1.48
N MET A 155 43.42 1.68 0.37
CA MET A 155 44.50 0.70 0.21
C MET A 155 45.82 1.46 0.26
N ASN A 156 46.59 1.28 1.34
CA ASN A 156 48.01 1.60 1.34
C ASN A 156 48.72 0.64 0.39
N VAL A 157 49.37 1.20 -0.61
CA VAL A 157 50.40 0.54 -1.41
C VAL A 157 51.73 0.97 -0.80
N ASP A 158 52.41 0.03 -0.14
CA ASP A 158 53.86 -0.03 0.03
C ASP A 158 54.27 -1.50 -0.10
#